data_AF-H0T727-F1
#
_entry.id   AF-H0T727-F1
#
_cell.length_a   1.000
_cell.length_b   1.000
_cell.length_c   1.000
_cell.angle_alpha   90.00
_cell.angle_beta   90.00
_cell.angle_gamma   90.00
#
_symmetry.space_group_name_H-M   'P 1'
#
loop_
_entity.id
_entity.type
_entity.pdbx_description
1 polymer ?
#
loop_
_entity_poly.entity_id
_entity_poly.type
_entity_poly.pdbx_seq_one_letter_code
_entity_poly.pdbx_strand_id
1 'polypeptide(L)'
;MLEVWGETQKLDLVASRKLTLAAQDSGVTALLLRVAADPEPSTAETRWRVRTAPSPPAAPWMAWGAPRLDAELIRNRHGQTGRWIMEWMPDACRFSEPAADPQPVAAAPAHRAHQAEPRRRSA
;
A
#
# COMPACT_ATOMS: atom_id res chain seq x y z
N MET A 1 19.34 7.36 12.63
CA MET A 1 19.07 8.38 11.60
C MET A 1 19.50 7.78 10.27
N LEU A 2 18.55 7.37 9.42
CA LEU A 2 18.85 6.94 8.05
C LEU A 2 18.84 8.20 7.18
N GLU A 3 20.01 8.80 7.00
CA GLU A 3 20.24 9.82 5.98
C GLU A 3 20.38 9.11 4.63
N VAL A 4 19.42 9.30 3.73
CA VAL A 4 19.56 8.88 2.32
C VAL A 4 19.36 10.12 1.47
N TRP A 5 20.37 10.97 1.44
CA TRP A 5 20.48 12.06 0.48
C TRP A 5 21.66 11.77 -0.46
N GLY A 6 21.37 11.73 -1.76
CA GLY A 6 22.35 11.51 -2.84
C GLY A 6 21.99 10.33 -3.72
N GLU A 7 22.28 10.44 -5.02
CA GLU A 7 22.22 9.35 -6.01
C GLU A 7 22.80 8.07 -5.38
N THR A 8 21.92 7.15 -4.99
CA THR A 8 22.36 5.83 -4.56
C THR A 8 23.06 5.22 -5.77
N GLN A 9 24.35 4.89 -5.63
CA GLN A 9 25.15 4.28 -6.69
C GLN A 9 24.29 3.23 -7.41
N LYS A 10 24.08 3.41 -8.73
CA LYS A 10 23.19 2.55 -9.52
C LYS A 10 23.45 1.10 -9.15
N LEU A 11 22.45 0.46 -8.53
CA LEU A 11 22.53 -0.95 -8.22
C LEU A 11 22.28 -1.70 -9.52
N ASP A 12 23.35 -1.94 -10.27
CA ASP A 12 23.26 -2.74 -11.47
C ASP A 12 22.92 -4.21 -11.15
N LEU A 13 22.60 -4.96 -12.21
CA LEU A 13 22.25 -6.37 -12.10
C LEU A 13 23.37 -7.22 -11.49
N VAL A 14 24.64 -6.83 -11.67
CA VAL A 14 25.79 -7.59 -11.17
C VAL A 14 25.92 -7.42 -9.66
N ALA A 15 25.84 -6.18 -9.16
CA ALA A 15 25.84 -5.87 -7.74
C ALA A 15 24.65 -6.53 -7.03
N SER A 16 23.47 -6.46 -7.63
CA SER A 16 22.29 -7.17 -7.12
C SER A 16 22.53 -8.68 -7.03
N ARG A 17 23.09 -9.29 -8.08
CA ARG A 17 23.35 -10.74 -8.09
C ARG A 17 24.37 -11.15 -7.03
N LYS A 18 25.44 -10.38 -6.86
CA LYS A 18 26.44 -10.62 -5.82
C LYS A 18 25.82 -10.58 -4.43
N LEU A 19 24.95 -9.59 -4.17
CA LEU A 19 24.23 -9.49 -2.90
C LEU A 19 23.33 -10.71 -2.66
N THR A 20 22.57 -11.15 -3.66
CA THR A 20 21.73 -12.35 -3.56
C THR A 20 22.56 -13.60 -3.26
N LEU A 21 23.68 -13.81 -3.97
CA LEU A 21 24.53 -14.98 -3.76
C LEU A 21 25.20 -14.96 -2.38
N ALA A 22 25.70 -13.82 -1.93
CA ALA A 22 26.29 -13.69 -0.60
C ALA A 22 25.28 -13.94 0.52
N ALA A 23 24.05 -13.44 0.36
CA ALA A 23 22.96 -13.69 1.31
C ALA A 23 22.58 -15.17 1.36
N GLN A 24 22.51 -15.84 0.21
CA GLN A 24 22.23 -17.27 0.10
C GLN A 24 23.33 -18.12 0.75
N ASP A 25 24.60 -17.82 0.45
CA ASP A 25 25.76 -18.55 1.00
C ASP A 25 25.86 -18.41 2.53
N SER A 26 25.56 -17.22 3.05
CA SER A 26 25.55 -16.96 4.49
C SER A 26 24.25 -17.35 5.21
N GLY A 27 23.20 -17.73 4.48
CA GLY A 27 21.88 -18.04 5.04
C GLY A 27 21.16 -16.85 5.68
N VAL A 28 21.58 -15.61 5.41
CA VAL A 28 20.96 -14.40 5.98
C VAL A 28 19.96 -13.76 5.01
N THR A 29 19.05 -12.96 5.57
CA THR A 29 18.17 -12.13 4.75
C THR A 29 18.84 -10.79 4.45
N ALA A 30 19.09 -10.52 3.17
CA ALA A 30 19.55 -9.21 2.71
C ALA A 30 18.36 -8.33 2.31
N LEU A 31 18.32 -7.10 2.83
CA LEU A 31 17.34 -6.08 2.48
C LEU A 31 18.05 -4.88 1.85
N LEU A 32 17.48 -4.35 0.77
CA LEU A 32 17.95 -3.13 0.13
C LEU A 32 16.82 -2.10 0.10
N LEU A 33 17.03 -0.98 0.78
CA LEU A 33 16.14 0.17 0.75
C LEU A 33 16.62 1.16 -0.32
N ARG A 34 15.73 1.55 -1.22
CA ARG A 34 15.98 2.58 -2.24
C ARG A 34 14.94 3.69 -2.12
N VAL A 35 15.37 4.87 -1.69
CA VAL A 35 14.50 6.05 -1.56
C VAL A 35 14.52 6.84 -2.86
N ALA A 36 13.35 7.26 -3.34
CA ALA A 36 13.20 8.08 -4.56
C ALA A 36 13.88 7.54 -5.83
N ALA A 37 14.21 6.24 -5.86
CA ALA A 37 14.93 5.65 -6.98
C ALA A 37 14.00 5.12 -8.06
N ASP A 38 14.43 5.26 -9.32
CA ASP A 38 13.70 4.69 -10.44
C ASP A 38 13.69 3.14 -10.38
N PRO A 39 12.60 2.51 -10.83
CA PRO A 39 12.53 1.06 -10.93
C PRO A 39 13.59 0.51 -11.91
N GLU A 40 14.56 -0.23 -11.40
CA GLU A 40 15.60 -0.89 -12.21
C GLU A 40 15.51 -2.42 -12.09
N PRO A 41 15.89 -3.20 -13.12
CA PRO A 41 15.99 -4.66 -13.01
C PRO A 41 16.93 -5.09 -11.86
N SER A 42 16.56 -6.13 -11.12
CA SER A 42 17.37 -6.68 -10.03
C SER A 42 17.09 -8.17 -9.85
N THR A 43 17.98 -8.85 -9.13
CA THR A 43 17.85 -10.28 -8.79
C THR A 43 16.98 -10.55 -7.57
N ALA A 44 16.39 -9.51 -6.95
CA ALA A 44 15.60 -9.66 -5.73
C ALA A 44 14.49 -10.72 -5.85
N GLU A 45 14.31 -11.50 -4.77
CA GLU A 45 13.26 -12.50 -4.62
C GLU A 45 11.88 -11.83 -4.50
N THR A 46 11.78 -10.84 -3.62
CA THR A 46 10.63 -9.96 -3.48
C THR A 46 11.01 -8.51 -3.76
N ARG A 47 10.11 -7.75 -4.37
CA ARG A 47 10.29 -6.31 -4.55
C ARG A 47 9.05 -5.57 -4.09
N TRP A 48 9.25 -4.61 -3.20
CA TRP A 48 8.21 -3.79 -2.62
C TRP A 48 8.35 -2.35 -3.11
N ARG A 49 7.22 -1.71 -3.36
CA ARG A 49 7.11 -0.27 -3.51
C ARG A 49 6.26 0.25 -2.36
N VAL A 50 6.80 1.19 -1.61
CA VAL A 50 6.12 1.81 -0.46
C VAL A 50 5.94 3.29 -0.75
N ARG A 51 4.71 3.77 -0.62
CA ARG A 51 4.32 5.17 -0.79
C ARG A 51 3.55 5.65 0.44
N THR A 52 3.48 6.95 0.62
CA THR A 52 2.50 7.55 1.54
C THR A 52 1.10 7.38 0.97
N ALA A 53 0.13 7.12 1.85
CA ALA A 53 -1.29 7.16 1.53
C ALA A 53 -1.97 8.26 2.35
N PRO A 54 -3.03 8.91 1.84
CA PRO A 54 -3.75 9.93 2.59
C PRO A 54 -4.35 9.37 3.88
N SER A 55 -4.14 10.08 4.99
CA SER A 55 -4.81 9.80 6.26
C SER A 55 -6.31 10.12 6.15
N PRO A 56 -7.20 9.33 6.77
CA PRO A 56 -8.61 9.68 6.87
C PRO A 56 -8.80 10.95 7.74
N PRO A 57 -9.95 11.62 7.63
CA PRO A 57 -10.30 12.72 8.52
C PRO A 57 -10.14 12.31 9.98
N ALA A 58 -9.42 13.12 10.73
CA ALA A 58 -9.09 12.83 12.11
C ALA A 58 -9.95 13.66 13.06
N ALA A 59 -10.04 13.21 14.31
CA ALA A 59 -10.65 14.00 15.36
C ALA A 59 -9.90 15.34 15.52
N PRO A 60 -10.55 16.41 16.02
CA PRO A 60 -9.96 17.75 16.11
C PRO A 60 -8.64 17.83 16.88
N TRP A 61 -8.38 16.86 17.76
CA TRP A 61 -7.16 16.76 18.55
C TRP A 61 -6.01 16.00 17.85
N MET A 62 -6.28 15.30 16.74
CA MET A 62 -5.28 14.66 15.87
C MET A 62 -5.16 15.47 14.57
N ALA A 63 -4.34 16.52 14.58
CA ALA A 63 -4.21 17.45 13.46
C ALA A 63 -3.87 16.81 12.10
N TRP A 64 -3.21 15.64 12.08
CA TRP A 64 -2.66 15.01 10.86
C TRP A 64 -3.24 13.62 10.56
N GLY A 65 -4.10 13.08 11.43
CA GLY A 65 -4.56 11.70 11.39
C GLY A 65 -3.46 10.65 11.59
N ALA A 66 -3.84 9.37 11.55
CA ALA A 66 -2.90 8.27 11.67
C ALA A 66 -2.11 8.11 10.34
N PRO A 67 -0.77 7.95 10.38
CA PRO A 67 0.02 7.78 9.16
C PRO A 67 -0.40 6.53 8.39
N ARG A 68 -0.61 6.65 7.07
CA ARG A 68 -0.93 5.52 6.21
C ARG A 68 0.13 5.28 5.15
N LEU A 69 0.41 4.00 4.92
CA LEU A 69 1.33 3.50 3.92
C LEU A 69 0.58 2.70 2.88
N ASP A 70 0.89 2.96 1.61
CA ASP A 70 0.52 2.13 0.48
C ASP A 70 1.70 1.24 0.12
N ALA A 71 1.61 -0.04 0.48
CA ALA A 71 2.63 -1.05 0.21
C ALA A 71 2.18 -1.96 -0.93
N GLU A 72 3.01 -2.06 -1.96
CA GLU A 72 2.75 -2.85 -3.15
C GLU A 72 3.90 -3.85 -3.35
N LEU A 73 3.60 -5.14 -3.26
CA LEU A 73 4.54 -6.21 -3.61
C LEU A 73 4.52 -6.38 -5.13
N ILE A 74 5.41 -5.67 -5.82
CA ILE A 74 5.46 -5.63 -7.30
C ILE A 74 6.13 -6.85 -7.92
N ARG A 75 6.87 -7.64 -7.13
CA ARG A 75 7.47 -8.90 -7.58
C ARG A 75 7.55 -9.87 -6.41
N ASN A 76 7.19 -11.13 -6.65
CA ASN A 76 7.43 -12.23 -5.74
C ASN A 76 7.79 -13.48 -6.56
N ARG A 77 9.00 -14.02 -6.41
CA ARG A 77 9.43 -15.23 -7.13
C ARG A 77 8.78 -16.51 -6.59
N HIS A 78 8.22 -16.48 -5.38
CA HIS A 78 7.70 -17.65 -4.66
C HIS A 78 6.18 -17.63 -4.47
N GLY A 79 5.45 -16.73 -5.12
CA GLY A 79 4.01 -16.67 -4.95
C GLY A 79 3.36 -15.43 -5.53
N GLN A 80 2.19 -15.10 -4.99
CA GLN A 80 1.38 -13.99 -5.46
C GLN A 80 1.96 -12.64 -5.02
N THR A 81 1.64 -11.63 -5.82
CA THR A 81 1.82 -10.21 -5.52
C THR A 81 0.56 -9.64 -4.87
N GLY A 82 0.64 -8.41 -4.36
CA GLY A 82 -0.50 -7.77 -3.69
C GLY A 82 -0.23 -6.32 -3.36
N ARG A 83 -1.27 -5.62 -2.90
CA ARG A 83 -1.21 -4.22 -2.47
C ARG A 83 -2.05 -4.04 -1.22
N TRP A 84 -1.53 -3.29 -0.26
CA TRP A 84 -2.16 -3.08 1.05
C TRP A 84 -2.06 -1.61 1.43
N ILE A 85 -3.15 -1.06 1.97
CA ILE A 85 -3.12 0.21 2.69
C ILE A 85 -3.07 -0.10 4.17
N MET A 86 -1.96 0.26 4.81
CA MET A 86 -1.68 -0.02 6.22
C MET A 86 -1.69 1.28 7.01
N GLU A 87 -2.34 1.29 8.17
CA GLU A 87 -2.35 2.43 9.08
C GLU A 87 -1.41 2.16 10.25
N TRP A 88 -0.52 3.10 10.55
CA TRP A 88 0.45 2.99 11.64
C TRP A 88 -0.12 3.60 12.92
N MET A 89 -0.06 2.87 14.03
CA MET A 89 -0.41 3.36 15.37
C MET A 89 0.88 3.65 16.14
N PRO A 90 1.31 4.93 16.26
CA PRO A 90 2.59 5.28 16.86
C PRO A 90 2.71 4.83 18.31
N ASP A 91 1.66 5.03 19.11
CA ASP A 91 1.65 4.71 20.54
C ASP A 91 1.81 3.22 20.82
N ALA A 92 1.35 2.37 19.89
CA ALA A 92 1.39 0.92 20.01
C ALA A 92 2.54 0.28 19.21
N CYS A 93 3.35 1.09 18.50
CA CYS A 93 4.42 0.63 17.62
C CYS A 93 4.01 -0.53 16.69
N ARG A 94 2.76 -0.50 16.17
CA ARG A 94 2.23 -1.55 15.30
C ARG A 94 1.32 -0.97 14.22
N PHE A 95 1.12 -1.74 13.15
CA PHE A 95 0.06 -1.45 12.20
C PHE A 95 -1.31 -1.83 12.78
N SER A 96 -2.33 -1.04 12.48
CA SER A 96 -3.70 -1.39 12.83
C SER A 96 -4.10 -2.69 12.13
N GLU A 97 -4.93 -3.48 12.79
CA GLU A 97 -5.57 -4.60 12.11
C GLU A 97 -6.49 -4.03 11.01
N PRO A 98 -6.53 -4.66 9.83
CA PRO A 98 -7.52 -4.27 8.83
C PRO A 98 -8.90 -4.41 9.48
N ALA A 99 -9.73 -3.38 9.32
CA ALA A 99 -11.13 -3.51 9.67
C ALA A 99 -11.66 -4.78 8.98
N ALA A 100 -12.31 -5.68 9.73
CA ALA A 100 -12.94 -6.87 9.18
C ALA A 100 -13.73 -6.44 7.93
N ASP A 101 -13.47 -7.10 6.80
CA ASP A 101 -13.90 -6.65 5.48
C ASP A 101 -15.30 -6.02 5.53
N PRO A 102 -15.47 -4.73 5.21
CA PRO A 102 -16.78 -4.23 4.89
C PRO A 102 -17.19 -4.93 3.60
N GLN A 103 -17.90 -6.04 3.76
CA GLN A 103 -18.54 -6.76 2.68
C GLN A 103 -19.25 -5.73 1.81
N PRO A 104 -19.03 -5.71 0.48
CA PRO A 104 -19.56 -4.68 -0.37
C PRO A 104 -21.09 -4.70 -0.26
N VAL A 105 -21.66 -3.75 0.48
CA VAL A 105 -23.09 -3.48 0.46
C VAL A 105 -23.36 -2.89 -0.91
N ALA A 106 -24.05 -3.66 -1.76
CA ALA A 106 -24.51 -3.20 -3.05
C ALA A 106 -25.22 -1.85 -2.87
N ALA A 107 -24.78 -0.83 -3.61
CA ALA A 107 -25.41 0.48 -3.57
C ALA A 107 -26.90 0.32 -3.89
N ALA A 108 -27.77 0.94 -3.08
CA ALA A 108 -29.19 0.98 -3.36
C ALA A 108 -29.39 1.58 -4.77
N PRO A 109 -30.13 0.90 -5.67
CA PRO A 109 -30.29 1.38 -7.03
C PRO A 109 -30.92 2.77 -7.06
N ALA A 110 -30.21 3.75 -7.60
CA ALA A 110 -30.57 5.17 -7.61
C ALA A 110 -31.71 5.52 -8.60
N HIS A 111 -32.53 4.57 -9.03
CA HIS A 111 -33.58 4.84 -10.00
C HIS A 111 -34.85 4.05 -9.74
N ARG A 112 -35.71 4.62 -8.90
CA ARG A 112 -37.16 4.45 -9.02
C ARG A 112 -37.79 5.84 -9.07
N ALA A 113 -37.95 6.38 -10.28
CA ALA A 113 -38.95 7.41 -10.50
C ALA A 113 -40.33 6.78 -10.33
N HIS A 114 -40.99 7.03 -9.20
CA HIS A 114 -42.42 6.76 -9.09
C HIS A 114 -43.18 8.01 -9.56
N GLN A 115 -43.40 8.12 -10.87
CA GLN A 115 -44.55 8.89 -11.35
C GLN A 115 -45.75 7.96 -11.43
N ALA A 116 -46.78 8.29 -10.66
CA ALA A 116 -48.17 8.04 -11.01
C ALA A 116 -49.03 9.02 -10.20
N GLU A 117 -49.29 10.18 -10.79
CA GLU A 117 -50.24 11.16 -10.27
C GLU A 117 -51.67 10.59 -10.44
N PRO A 118 -52.51 10.56 -9.39
CA PRO A 118 -53.86 10.04 -9.51
C PRO A 118 -54.72 11.02 -10.32
N ARG A 119 -55.13 10.60 -11.53
CA ARG A 119 -56.17 11.26 -12.32
C ARG A 119 -57.44 11.40 -11.47
N ARG A 120 -57.72 12.60 -10.98
CA ARG A 120 -59.03 12.97 -10.44
C ARG A 120 -60.05 12.96 -11.59
N ARG A 121 -61.03 12.06 -11.54
CA ARG A 121 -62.27 12.20 -12.31
C ARG A 121 -63.17 13.18 -11.56
N SER A 122 -63.44 14.32 -12.19
CA SER A 122 -64.53 15.21 -11.80
C SER A 122 -65.84 14.66 -12.36
N ALA A 123 -66.91 14.78 -11.57
CA ALA A 123 -68.30 14.52 -11.96
C ALA A 123 -68.81 15.54 -12.98
#